data_AF-A0A1H0RII2-F1
#
_entry.id   AF-A0A1H0RII2-F1
#
_cell.length_a   1.000
_cell.length_b   1.000
_cell.length_c   1.000
_cell.angle_alpha   90.00
_cell.angle_beta   90.00
_cell.angle_gamma   90.00
#
_symmetry.space_group_name_H-M   'P 1'
#
loop_
_entity.id
_entity.type
_entity.pdbx_description
1 polymer ?
#
loop_
_entity_poly.entity_id
_entity_poly.type
_entity_poly.pdbx_seq_one_letter_code
_entity_poly.pdbx_strand_id
1 'polypeptide(L)'
;MRRTGFRRAPRPAAPAADREQRLAARAARTMAEVRPRASVVVPCAELAPAVPKAAPVRSEAYRRLVAALPCMACGMPGLSQCAHANTGKGMGIKVCDLESFPLCSDRPGTPGCHSLFDQGALLPKAARRAIEPAWIADTQRRIIALGLWPAGIQQPGALPHINPTDDRHDQ
;
A
#
# COMPACT_ATOMS: atom_id res chain seq x y z
N MET A 1 11.43 34.25 -7.14
CA MET A 1 12.48 33.87 -6.16
C MET A 1 13.25 32.66 -6.68
N ARG A 2 14.56 32.79 -6.97
CA ARG A 2 15.42 31.64 -7.30
C ARG A 2 15.74 30.88 -6.02
N ARG A 3 15.48 29.57 -5.97
CA ARG A 3 15.90 28.71 -4.86
C ARG A 3 17.41 28.50 -5.00
N THR A 4 18.19 28.88 -3.99
CA THR A 4 19.62 28.59 -3.94
C THR A 4 19.81 27.09 -3.70
N GLY A 5 20.67 26.45 -4.49
CA GLY A 5 20.99 25.03 -4.30
C GLY A 5 21.72 24.81 -2.98
N PHE A 6 21.44 23.69 -2.31
CA PHE A 6 22.18 23.27 -1.13
C PHE A 6 23.66 23.10 -1.48
N ARG A 7 24.54 23.95 -0.91
CA ARG A 7 25.99 23.78 -1.03
C ARG A 7 26.40 22.59 -0.17
N ARG A 8 26.99 21.56 -0.78
CA ARG A 8 27.65 20.48 -0.02
C ARG A 8 28.93 21.02 0.62
N ALA A 9 29.11 20.73 1.90
CA ALA A 9 30.37 20.99 2.59
C ALA A 9 31.51 20.21 1.90
N PRO A 10 32.73 20.78 1.83
CA PRO A 10 33.89 20.06 1.31
C PRO A 10 34.16 18.83 2.17
N ARG A 11 34.37 17.69 1.52
CA ARG A 11 34.73 16.44 2.20
C ARG A 11 36.12 16.65 2.85
N PRO A 12 36.28 16.40 4.17
CA PRO A 12 37.56 16.61 4.82
C PRO A 12 38.63 15.68 4.22
N ALA A 13 39.82 16.25 4.00
CA ALA A 13 41.00 15.58 3.43
C ALA A 13 41.76 14.75 4.49
N ALA A 14 41.05 13.94 5.29
CA ALA A 14 41.72 12.92 6.08
C ALA A 14 42.14 11.78 5.14
N PRO A 15 43.33 11.16 5.32
CA PRO A 15 43.63 9.92 4.62
C PRO A 15 42.52 8.94 4.97
N ALA A 16 41.85 8.44 3.93
CA ALA A 16 40.73 7.55 4.11
C ALA A 16 41.28 6.29 4.79
N ALA A 17 41.14 6.17 6.12
CA ALA A 17 41.46 4.95 6.86
C ALA A 17 40.97 3.79 6.01
N ASP A 18 41.83 2.82 5.73
CA ASP A 18 41.56 1.77 4.75
C ASP A 18 40.14 1.23 4.96
N ARG A 19 39.40 0.97 3.88
CA ARG A 19 37.99 0.57 3.95
C ARG A 19 37.78 -0.53 4.98
N GLU A 20 38.75 -1.45 5.06
CA GLU A 20 38.83 -2.53 6.03
C GLU A 20 38.91 -2.04 7.47
N GLN A 21 39.76 -1.06 7.78
CA GLN A 21 39.86 -0.44 9.11
C GLN A 21 38.56 0.24 9.53
N ARG A 22 37.84 0.89 8.60
CA ARG A 22 36.53 1.49 8.89
C ARG A 22 35.46 0.44 9.18
N LEU A 23 35.48 -0.67 8.43
CA LEU A 23 34.58 -1.79 8.66
C LEU A 23 34.87 -2.46 10.00
N ALA A 24 36.14 -2.69 10.33
CA ALA A 24 36.58 -3.24 11.61
C ALA A 24 36.16 -2.33 12.78
N ALA A 25 36.39 -1.01 12.68
CA ALA A 25 35.98 -0.06 13.72
C ALA A 25 34.46 0.05 13.88
N ARG A 26 33.68 -0.16 12.80
CA ARG A 26 32.22 -0.25 12.89
C ARG A 26 31.78 -1.54 13.57
N ALA A 27 32.36 -2.67 13.18
CA ALA A 27 32.07 -3.97 13.79
C ALA A 27 32.39 -3.98 15.28
N ALA A 28 33.54 -3.43 15.69
CA ALA A 28 33.94 -3.33 17.09
C ALA A 28 32.95 -2.49 17.92
N ARG A 29 32.49 -1.35 17.39
CA ARG A 29 31.45 -0.52 18.05
C ARG A 29 30.13 -1.26 18.19
N THR A 30 29.68 -1.92 17.12
CA THR A 30 28.46 -2.73 17.17
C THR A 30 28.56 -3.84 18.21
N MET A 31 29.69 -4.55 18.28
CA MET A 31 29.92 -5.61 19.26
C MET A 31 29.99 -5.08 20.70
N ALA A 32 30.58 -3.91 20.92
CA ALA A 32 30.61 -3.27 22.24
C ALA A 32 29.22 -2.81 22.72
N GLU A 33 28.32 -2.50 21.80
CA GLU A 33 26.94 -2.09 22.09
C GLU A 33 25.96 -3.26 22.27
N VAL A 34 26.34 -4.49 21.88
CA VAL A 34 25.48 -5.67 22.06
C VAL A 34 25.34 -5.97 23.55
N ARG A 35 24.16 -5.67 24.09
CA ARG A 35 23.74 -6.13 25.42
C ARG A 35 22.92 -7.40 25.26
N PRO A 36 23.36 -8.56 25.78
CA PRO A 36 22.53 -9.75 25.77
C PRO A 36 21.27 -9.47 26.59
N ARG A 37 20.11 -9.55 25.95
CA ARG A 37 18.82 -9.56 26.64
C ARG A 37 18.41 -11.02 26.73
N ALA A 38 18.04 -11.47 27.93
CA ALA A 38 17.40 -12.77 28.08
C ALA A 38 16.14 -12.77 27.22
N SER A 39 16.11 -13.63 26.19
CA SER A 39 14.89 -13.92 25.47
C SER A 39 14.09 -14.87 26.34
N VAL A 40 12.88 -14.48 26.70
CA VAL A 40 11.93 -15.42 27.31
C VAL A 40 11.40 -16.28 26.18
N VAL A 41 12.03 -17.43 25.95
CA VAL A 41 11.53 -18.44 25.03
C VAL A 41 10.64 -19.39 25.82
N VAL A 42 9.35 -19.38 25.50
CA VAL A 42 8.41 -20.38 26.02
C VAL A 42 8.45 -21.57 25.07
N PRO A 43 8.66 -22.81 25.54
CA PRO A 43 8.50 -23.98 24.70
C PRO A 43 7.06 -24.06 24.20
N CYS A 44 6.88 -23.92 22.89
CA CYS A 44 5.60 -24.17 22.24
C CYS A 44 5.51 -25.68 22.00
N ALA A 45 4.58 -26.36 22.69
CA ALA A 45 4.43 -27.82 22.64
C ALA A 45 4.05 -28.33 21.25
N GLU A 46 3.50 -27.45 20.40
CA GLU A 46 2.98 -27.80 19.09
C GLU A 46 3.33 -26.70 18.08
N LEU A 47 3.86 -27.07 16.91
CA LEU A 47 4.12 -26.12 15.83
C LEU A 47 2.78 -25.57 15.33
N ALA A 48 2.52 -24.29 15.59
CA ALA A 48 1.35 -23.63 15.03
C ALA A 48 1.34 -23.81 13.49
N PRO A 49 0.22 -24.24 12.89
CA PRO A 49 0.15 -24.42 11.45
C PRO A 49 0.38 -23.07 10.77
N ALA A 50 1.16 -23.07 9.69
CA ALA A 50 1.38 -21.87 8.89
C ALA A 50 0.04 -21.44 8.26
N VAL A 51 -0.53 -20.32 8.74
CA VAL A 51 -1.72 -19.73 8.13
C VAL A 51 -1.28 -18.96 6.89
N PRO A 52 -1.65 -19.40 5.67
CA PRO A 52 -1.28 -18.68 4.47
C PRO A 52 -1.95 -17.30 4.48
N LYS A 53 -1.18 -16.26 4.17
CA LYS A 53 -1.73 -14.92 4.01
C LYS A 53 -2.70 -14.93 2.82
N ALA A 54 -3.93 -14.47 3.03
CA ALA A 54 -4.90 -14.32 1.96
C ALA A 54 -4.28 -13.52 0.80
N ALA A 55 -4.36 -14.08 -0.40
CA ALA A 55 -3.82 -13.43 -1.59
C ALA A 55 -4.66 -12.17 -1.90
N PRO A 56 -4.03 -11.01 -2.17
CA PRO A 56 -4.78 -9.83 -2.58
C PRO A 56 -5.47 -10.09 -3.92
N VAL A 57 -6.73 -9.64 -4.06
CA VAL A 57 -7.44 -9.71 -5.34
C VAL A 57 -6.70 -8.87 -6.38
N ARG A 58 -6.48 -9.46 -7.56
CA ARG A 58 -5.89 -8.80 -8.72
C ARG A 58 -6.85 -8.92 -9.90
N SER A 59 -7.36 -7.78 -10.37
CA SER A 59 -8.33 -7.74 -11.48
C SER A 59 -8.10 -6.51 -12.34
N GLU A 60 -7.68 -6.75 -13.58
CA GLU A 60 -7.56 -5.68 -14.57
C GLU A 60 -8.93 -5.07 -14.91
N ALA A 61 -9.97 -5.89 -15.03
CA ALA A 61 -11.32 -5.42 -15.27
C ALA A 61 -11.76 -4.43 -14.18
N TYR A 62 -11.53 -4.75 -12.90
CA TYR A 62 -11.83 -3.84 -11.80
C TYR A 62 -11.02 -2.54 -11.91
N ARG A 63 -9.70 -2.62 -12.14
CA ARG A 63 -8.85 -1.42 -12.25
C ARG A 63 -9.28 -0.49 -13.39
N ARG A 64 -9.73 -1.05 -14.52
CA ARG A 64 -10.28 -0.27 -15.65
C ARG A 64 -11.57 0.43 -15.28
N LEU A 65 -12.47 -0.23 -14.54
CA LEU A 65 -13.71 0.38 -14.04
C LEU A 65 -13.42 1.51 -13.06
N VAL A 66 -12.47 1.31 -12.14
CA VAL A 66 -12.01 2.36 -11.23
C VAL A 66 -11.50 3.56 -12.04
N ALA A 67 -10.61 3.35 -13.01
CA ALA A 67 -10.05 4.42 -13.83
C ALA A 67 -11.11 5.16 -14.69
N ALA A 68 -12.25 4.53 -14.99
CA ALA A 68 -13.34 5.15 -15.75
C ALA A 68 -14.19 6.13 -14.91
N LEU A 69 -14.12 6.08 -13.58
CA LEU A 69 -14.88 6.96 -12.69
C LEU A 69 -14.22 8.36 -12.58
N PRO A 70 -15.00 9.42 -12.31
CA PRO A 70 -14.45 10.74 -12.01
C PRO A 70 -13.54 10.71 -10.77
N CYS A 71 -12.53 11.59 -10.75
CA CYS A 71 -11.58 11.69 -9.64
C CYS A 71 -12.28 11.93 -8.30
N MET A 72 -12.01 11.11 -7.28
CA MET A 72 -12.62 11.26 -5.95
C MET A 72 -12.25 12.57 -5.26
N ALA A 73 -11.05 13.09 -5.52
CA ALA A 73 -10.56 14.28 -4.84
C ALA A 73 -11.08 15.59 -5.45
N CYS A 74 -11.11 15.70 -6.78
CA CYS A 74 -11.43 16.95 -7.48
C CYS A 74 -12.59 16.86 -8.47
N GLY A 75 -13.22 15.69 -8.62
CA GLY A 75 -14.37 15.49 -9.50
C GLY A 75 -14.06 15.43 -11.00
N MET A 76 -12.79 15.59 -11.41
CA MET A 76 -12.41 15.62 -12.82
C MET A 76 -12.78 14.31 -13.55
N PRO A 77 -13.61 14.37 -14.61
CA PRO A 77 -13.98 13.19 -15.40
C PRO A 77 -12.90 12.86 -16.44
N GLY A 78 -12.86 11.60 -16.87
CA GLY A 78 -12.11 11.15 -18.06
C GLY A 78 -10.58 11.08 -17.95
N LEU A 79 -9.99 11.51 -16.83
CA LEU A 79 -8.53 11.52 -16.61
C LEU A 79 -8.09 10.72 -15.38
N SER A 80 -8.99 9.94 -14.79
CA SER A 80 -8.68 9.14 -13.61
C SER A 80 -7.78 7.95 -13.93
N GLN A 81 -6.98 7.57 -12.95
CA GLN A 81 -6.26 6.32 -12.88
C GLN A 81 -6.71 5.56 -11.62
N CYS A 82 -6.44 4.26 -11.61
CA CYS A 82 -6.63 3.42 -10.43
C CYS A 82 -5.52 3.68 -9.42
N ALA A 83 -5.82 4.46 -8.37
CA ALA A 83 -4.91 4.71 -7.25
C ALA A 83 -5.20 3.72 -6.11
N HIS A 84 -4.15 3.10 -5.56
CA HIS A 84 -4.29 2.19 -4.42
C HIS A 84 -4.15 2.95 -3.09
N ALA A 85 -4.84 2.46 -2.06
CA ALA A 85 -4.68 3.00 -0.72
C ALA A 85 -3.23 2.94 -0.23
N ASN A 86 -2.81 3.98 0.49
CA ASN A 86 -1.48 4.06 1.08
C ASN A 86 -1.44 3.50 2.51
N THR A 87 -2.58 3.19 3.13
CA THR A 87 -2.66 2.46 4.39
C THR A 87 -2.45 0.97 4.15
N GLY A 88 -1.78 0.28 5.09
CA GLY A 88 -1.52 -1.16 4.97
C GLY A 88 -0.43 -1.56 3.98
N LYS A 89 0.12 -0.62 3.19
CA LYS A 89 1.28 -0.90 2.34
C LYS A 89 2.53 -1.14 3.19
N GLY A 90 3.00 -2.39 3.22
CA GLY A 90 4.34 -2.75 3.68
C GLY A 90 5.33 -2.72 2.51
N MET A 91 6.62 -2.64 2.80
CA MET A 91 7.65 -2.70 1.77
C MET A 91 7.54 -4.03 1.00
N GLY A 92 7.36 -3.96 -0.33
CA GLY A 92 7.20 -5.13 -1.20
C GLY A 92 5.80 -5.77 -1.21
N ILE A 93 4.82 -5.22 -0.46
CA ILE A 93 3.45 -5.75 -0.43
C ILE A 93 2.60 -5.02 -1.47
N LYS A 94 2.09 -5.76 -2.46
CA LYS A 94 1.08 -5.25 -3.40
C LYS A 94 -0.26 -5.15 -2.68
N VAL A 95 -0.86 -3.96 -2.72
CA VAL A 95 -2.20 -3.69 -2.17
C VAL A 95 -3.26 -4.38 -3.02
N CYS A 96 -4.38 -4.76 -2.40
CA CYS A 96 -5.51 -5.39 -3.08
C CYS A 96 -6.11 -4.44 -4.12
N ASP A 97 -6.48 -4.93 -5.31
CA ASP A 97 -7.13 -4.06 -6.30
C ASP A 97 -8.48 -3.55 -5.82
N LEU A 98 -9.16 -4.27 -4.91
CA LEU A 98 -10.39 -3.81 -4.27
C LEU A 98 -10.18 -2.63 -3.31
N GLU A 99 -8.95 -2.35 -2.90
CA GLU A 99 -8.56 -1.20 -2.05
C GLU A 99 -8.03 -0.04 -2.91
N SER A 100 -8.74 0.27 -3.99
CA SER A 100 -8.41 1.34 -4.92
C SER A 100 -9.58 2.29 -5.19
N PHE A 101 -9.24 3.49 -5.68
CA PHE A 101 -10.18 4.57 -5.98
C PHE A 101 -9.66 5.43 -7.15
N PRO A 102 -10.55 6.15 -7.86
CA PRO A 102 -10.16 6.99 -9.01
C PRO A 102 -9.48 8.27 -8.56
N LEU A 103 -8.28 8.55 -9.06
CA LEU A 103 -7.63 9.86 -8.95
C LEU A 103 -7.10 10.33 -10.30
N CYS A 104 -7.26 11.62 -10.61
CA CYS A 104 -6.81 12.16 -11.89
C CYS A 104 -5.28 12.15 -12.04
N SER A 105 -4.83 11.86 -13.25
CA SER A 105 -3.43 11.93 -13.66
C SER A 105 -2.92 13.36 -13.72
N ASP A 106 -1.60 13.49 -13.82
CA ASP A 106 -0.95 14.77 -14.16
C ASP A 106 -1.42 15.29 -15.51
N ARG A 107 -1.45 16.62 -15.64
CA ARG A 107 -1.71 17.36 -16.87
C ARG A 107 -0.56 18.32 -17.13
N PRO A 108 -0.36 18.80 -18.37
CA PRO A 108 0.64 19.82 -18.66
C PRO A 108 0.50 21.02 -17.71
N GLY A 109 1.53 21.27 -16.91
CA GLY A 109 1.57 22.37 -15.95
C GLY A 109 0.72 22.21 -14.68
N THR A 110 0.02 21.09 -14.47
CA THR A 110 -0.80 20.86 -13.27
C THR A 110 -0.63 19.44 -12.73
N PRO A 111 -0.10 19.25 -11.51
CA PRO A 111 -0.04 17.92 -10.90
C PRO A 111 -1.46 17.39 -10.63
N GLY A 112 -1.66 16.12 -10.94
CA GLY A 112 -2.89 15.38 -10.71
C GLY A 112 -3.03 14.95 -9.26
N CYS A 113 -4.26 14.67 -8.85
CA CYS A 113 -4.53 14.20 -7.51
C CYS A 113 -3.83 12.86 -7.23
N HIS A 114 -3.62 12.01 -8.24
CA HIS A 114 -2.94 10.73 -8.06
C HIS A 114 -1.48 10.94 -7.60
N SER A 115 -0.69 11.70 -8.37
CA SER A 115 0.71 11.99 -8.03
C SER A 115 0.85 12.71 -6.68
N LEU A 116 -0.04 13.66 -6.39
CA LEU A 116 -0.06 14.37 -5.10
C LEU A 116 -0.41 13.44 -3.93
N PHE A 117 -1.33 12.49 -4.13
CA PHE A 117 -1.75 11.55 -3.10
C PHE A 117 -0.64 10.58 -2.71
N ASP A 118 0.06 10.03 -3.69
CA ASP A 118 1.17 9.09 -3.50
C ASP A 118 2.34 9.71 -2.77
N GLN A 119 2.63 10.98 -3.08
CA GLN A 119 3.67 11.76 -2.43
C GLN A 119 3.24 12.27 -1.04
N GLY A 120 1.97 12.09 -0.66
CA GLY A 120 1.41 12.63 0.58
C GLY A 120 1.27 14.15 0.59
N ALA A 121 1.27 14.78 -0.59
CA ALA A 121 1.08 16.22 -0.77
C ALA A 121 -0.41 16.60 -0.86
N LEU A 122 -1.30 15.66 -1.23
CA LEU A 122 -2.74 15.94 -1.34
C LEU A 122 -3.41 16.07 0.03
N LEU A 123 -3.05 15.21 0.98
CA LEU A 123 -3.65 15.15 2.31
C LEU A 123 -2.59 14.80 3.36
N PRO A 124 -2.66 15.40 4.57
CA PRO A 124 -1.87 14.95 5.71
C PRO A 124 -2.11 13.46 5.99
N LYS A 125 -1.10 12.76 6.52
CA LYS A 125 -1.14 11.31 6.75
C LYS A 125 -2.36 10.84 7.55
N ALA A 126 -2.77 11.60 8.57
CA ALA A 126 -3.94 11.27 9.40
C ALA A 126 -5.25 11.41 8.60
N ALA A 127 -5.43 12.52 7.88
CA ALA A 127 -6.60 12.73 7.01
C ALA A 127 -6.68 11.67 5.90
N ARG A 128 -5.53 11.32 5.31
CA ARG A 128 -5.44 10.25 4.31
C ARG A 128 -5.93 8.90 4.87
N ARG A 129 -5.46 8.50 6.06
CA ARG A 129 -5.90 7.26 6.72
C ARG A 129 -7.41 7.24 7.02
N ALA A 130 -7.98 8.40 7.32
CA ALA A 130 -9.41 8.51 7.58
C ALA A 130 -10.25 8.45 6.29
N ILE A 131 -9.77 9.04 5.19
CA ILE A 131 -10.57 9.15 3.95
C ILE A 131 -10.47 7.92 3.04
N GLU A 132 -9.35 7.20 3.05
CA GLU A 132 -9.12 6.05 2.17
C GLU A 132 -10.25 5.00 2.25
N PRO A 133 -10.71 4.55 3.43
CA PRO A 133 -11.82 3.60 3.51
C PRO A 133 -13.12 4.13 2.88
N ALA A 134 -13.40 5.43 3.05
CA ALA A 134 -14.59 6.05 2.50
C ALA A 134 -14.53 6.12 0.96
N TRP A 135 -13.37 6.47 0.39
CA TRP A 135 -13.18 6.49 -1.06
C TRP A 135 -13.21 5.10 -1.69
N ILE A 136 -12.68 4.08 -1.01
CA ILE A 136 -12.78 2.68 -1.42
C ILE A 136 -14.26 2.26 -1.46
N ALA A 137 -14.98 2.46 -0.36
CA ALA A 137 -16.39 2.08 -0.27
C ALA A 137 -17.24 2.80 -1.31
N ASP A 138 -16.99 4.10 -1.55
CA ASP A 138 -17.73 4.86 -2.56
C ASP A 138 -17.43 4.39 -3.99
N THR A 139 -16.18 4.03 -4.27
CA THR A 139 -15.77 3.46 -5.57
C THR A 139 -16.48 2.13 -5.82
N GLN A 140 -16.45 1.22 -4.84
CA GLN A 140 -17.13 -0.07 -4.94
C GLN A 140 -18.64 0.11 -5.10
N ARG A 141 -19.26 0.97 -4.29
CA ARG A 141 -20.68 1.31 -4.37
C ARG A 141 -21.08 1.82 -5.75
N ARG A 142 -20.29 2.70 -6.37
CA ARG A 142 -20.53 3.21 -7.73
C ARG A 142 -20.45 2.10 -8.77
N ILE A 143 -19.43 1.24 -8.72
CA ILE A 143 -19.29 0.13 -9.67
C ILE A 143 -20.45 -0.86 -9.55
N ILE A 144 -20.88 -1.18 -8.33
CA ILE A 144 -22.04 -2.03 -8.07
C ILE A 144 -23.32 -1.38 -8.59
N ALA A 145 -23.54 -0.10 -8.30
CA ALA A 145 -24.72 0.63 -8.76
C ALA A 145 -24.81 0.73 -10.29
N LEU A 146 -23.68 0.73 -10.98
CA LEU A 146 -23.61 0.66 -12.45
C LEU A 146 -23.85 -0.74 -13.01
N GLY A 147 -23.94 -1.77 -12.16
CA GLY A 147 -24.07 -3.17 -12.59
C GLY A 147 -22.80 -3.72 -13.27
N LEU A 148 -21.64 -3.09 -13.06
CA LEU A 148 -20.39 -3.41 -13.77
C LEU A 148 -19.43 -4.27 -12.94
N TRP A 149 -19.85 -4.79 -11.80
CA TRP A 149 -18.97 -5.57 -10.94
C TRP A 149 -18.38 -6.78 -11.68
N PRO A 150 -17.03 -6.97 -11.72
CA PRO A 150 -16.43 -8.05 -12.48
C PRO A 150 -16.85 -9.44 -11.98
N ALA A 151 -17.12 -10.36 -12.92
CA ALA A 151 -17.41 -11.75 -12.60
C ALA A 151 -16.24 -12.43 -11.87
N GLY A 152 -16.55 -13.39 -11.00
CA GLY A 152 -15.55 -14.16 -10.25
C GLY A 152 -14.89 -13.41 -9.08
N ILE A 153 -15.35 -12.20 -8.76
CA ILE A 153 -14.90 -11.44 -7.59
C ILE A 153 -16.07 -11.28 -6.63
N GLN A 154 -15.88 -11.66 -5.37
CA GLN A 154 -16.90 -11.48 -4.33
C GLN A 154 -17.16 -9.97 -4.10
N GLN A 155 -18.43 -9.59 -4.12
CA GLN A 155 -18.83 -8.22 -3.79
C GLN A 155 -18.66 -7.95 -2.29
N PRO A 156 -18.26 -6.73 -1.90
CA PRO A 156 -18.26 -6.32 -0.50
C PRO A 156 -19.68 -6.41 0.07
N GLY A 157 -19.84 -7.11 1.20
CA GLY A 157 -21.13 -7.32 1.85
C GLY A 157 -21.99 -8.48 1.29
N ALA A 158 -21.58 -9.12 0.19
CA ALA A 158 -22.20 -10.36 -0.24
C ALA A 158 -21.71 -11.50 0.66
N LEU A 159 -22.64 -12.23 1.29
CA LEU A 159 -22.35 -13.51 1.94
C LEU A 159 -21.75 -14.47 0.88
N PRO A 160 -20.84 -15.37 1.27
CA PRO A 160 -20.36 -16.38 0.33
C PRO A 160 -21.57 -17.14 -0.24
N HIS A 161 -21.57 -17.37 -1.56
CA HIS A 161 -22.58 -18.20 -2.20
C HIS A 161 -22.41 -19.63 -1.69
N ILE A 162 -23.18 -20.01 -0.67
CA ILE A 162 -23.26 -21.39 -0.21
C ILE A 162 -24.04 -22.14 -1.30
N ASN A 163 -23.40 -23.09 -1.98
CA ASN A 163 -24.11 -23.96 -2.90
C ASN A 163 -25.08 -24.81 -2.10
N PRO A 164 -26.39 -24.82 -2.41
CA PRO A 164 -27.39 -25.61 -1.67
C PRO A 164 -27.25 -27.13 -1.89
N THR A 165 -26.18 -27.59 -2.55
CA THR A 165 -25.92 -29.01 -2.81
C THR A 165 -24.98 -29.67 -1.79
N ASP A 166 -24.32 -28.91 -0.90
CA ASP A 166 -23.37 -29.47 0.07
C ASP A 166 -24.04 -30.05 1.34
N ASP A 167 -25.38 -29.99 1.45
CA ASP A 167 -26.16 -30.46 2.60
C ASP A 167 -26.87 -31.82 2.37
N ARG A 168 -26.28 -32.71 1.56
CA ARG A 168 -26.82 -34.07 1.31
C ARG A 168 -25.85 -35.20 1.68
N HIS A 169 -25.26 -35.13 2.87
CA HIS A 169 -24.66 -36.29 3.52
C HIS A 169 -24.97 -36.28 5.02
N ASP A 170 -26.22 -36.58 5.37
CA ASP A 170 -26.53 -37.34 6.60
C ASP A 170 -27.98 -37.87 6.52
N GLN A 171 -28.15 -39.03 5.87
CA GLN A 171 -29.23 -40.00 6.09
C GLN A 171 -28.68 -41.40 5.78
#